data_AF-A0A2V4DJC2-F1
#
_entry.id   AF-A0A2V4DJC2-F1
#
_cell.length_a   1.000
_cell.length_b   1.000
_cell.length_c   1.000
_cell.angle_alpha   90.00
_cell.angle_beta   90.00
_cell.angle_gamma   90.00
#
_symmetry.space_group_name_H-M   'P 1'
#
loop_
_entity.id
_entity.type
_entity.pdbx_description
1 polymer ?
#
loop_
_entity_poly.entity_id
_entity_poly.type
_entity_poly.pdbx_seq_one_letter_code
_entity_poly.pdbx_strand_id
1 'polypeptide(L)'
;MSATWPPGSSRVYGIQLDDPREGYVWLQQMINPSRTVLVLSRLAPTRLSRWINLKSIRFHWITSREDKYALDPALEKINHFLNSTISSESGIIWLDAVEYLADLHGFDSLIHFVQSIADELVDTNWTLVLPYSPLAFESTEVAKIRREAPNFAIIEDTITDEIAVPISSTESTEDPTIVVEETKGEGDIEEQIDDSIAIEVEPGFVVLSRIPEKSLSRAILQRRLEQWKRMGFDVSELEPVILVDDRVIRYHRYFAFEEKVRRATECDRRIRELEQLGFTTSATKLHFRIMQLTGLDDVESEIEKLLAEAR
;
A
#
# COMPACT_ATOMS: atom_id res chain seq x y z
N MET A 1 7.98 27.42 2.56
CA MET A 1 7.74 27.06 1.15
C MET A 1 7.91 25.56 1.03
N SER A 2 6.84 24.78 1.20
CA SER A 2 6.88 23.32 1.09
C SER A 2 7.08 22.94 -0.37
N ALA A 3 8.20 22.30 -0.69
CA ALA A 3 8.51 21.91 -2.05
C ALA A 3 7.61 20.72 -2.46
N THR A 4 6.54 21.00 -3.21
CA THR A 4 5.68 19.99 -3.85
C THR A 4 6.51 19.16 -4.83
N TRP A 5 6.89 17.95 -4.41
CA TRP A 5 7.71 17.02 -5.16
C TRP A 5 6.91 15.96 -5.92
N PRO A 6 7.29 15.58 -7.15
CA PRO A 6 8.40 16.13 -7.92
C PRO A 6 7.95 17.42 -8.60
N PRO A 7 8.66 18.55 -8.48
CA PRO A 7 8.57 19.55 -9.53
C PRO A 7 9.03 18.86 -10.83
N GLY A 8 8.46 19.23 -11.98
CA GLY A 8 8.96 18.80 -13.29
C GLY A 8 10.37 19.33 -13.48
N SER A 9 11.35 18.60 -12.92
CA SER A 9 12.69 19.11 -12.66
C SER A 9 13.69 18.65 -13.70
N SER A 10 13.24 18.08 -14.82
CA SER A 10 14.10 17.62 -15.91
C SER A 10 15.10 16.54 -15.45
N ARG A 11 14.74 15.75 -14.43
CA ARG A 11 15.68 14.88 -13.69
C ARG A 11 15.13 13.49 -13.43
N VAL A 12 16.05 12.61 -13.06
CA VAL A 12 15.80 11.23 -12.64
C VAL A 12 15.89 11.13 -11.12
N TYR A 13 14.99 10.35 -10.51
CA TYR A 13 15.01 10.05 -9.08
C TYR A 13 14.78 8.57 -8.82
N GLY A 14 15.46 8.06 -7.80
CA GLY A 14 15.24 6.72 -7.27
C GLY A 14 14.32 6.78 -6.05
N ILE A 15 13.47 5.77 -5.86
CA ILE A 15 12.74 5.57 -4.60
C ILE A 15 13.05 4.15 -4.13
N GLN A 16 13.74 4.04 -3.00
CA GLN A 16 13.98 2.75 -2.36
C GLN A 16 12.75 2.30 -1.57
N LEU A 17 12.21 1.15 -1.93
CA LEU A 17 11.03 0.55 -1.31
C LEU A 17 11.28 -0.93 -1.02
N ASP A 18 10.71 -1.45 0.07
CA ASP A 18 10.78 -2.89 0.34
C ASP A 18 9.96 -3.67 -0.70
N ASP A 19 8.76 -3.18 -1.05
CA ASP A 19 8.00 -3.58 -2.24
C ASP A 19 7.81 -2.36 -3.17
N PRO A 20 8.34 -2.37 -4.42
CA PRO A 20 8.17 -1.29 -5.39
C PRO A 20 6.72 -0.86 -5.63
N ARG A 21 5.76 -1.76 -5.38
CA ARG A 21 4.32 -1.50 -5.54
C ARG A 21 3.76 -0.51 -4.54
N GLU A 22 4.39 -0.35 -3.37
CA GLU A 22 3.98 0.64 -2.37
C GLU A 22 4.03 2.07 -2.92
N GLY A 23 4.95 2.32 -3.87
CA GLY A 23 5.09 3.61 -4.50
C GLY A 23 3.89 4.02 -5.37
N TYR A 24 3.02 3.10 -5.78
CA TYR A 24 1.81 3.44 -6.55
C TYR A 24 0.80 4.26 -5.74
N VAL A 25 0.70 4.00 -4.43
CA VAL A 25 -0.20 4.74 -3.55
C VAL A 25 0.23 6.20 -3.47
N TRP A 26 1.54 6.43 -3.35
CA TRP A 26 2.12 7.77 -3.38
C TRP A 26 1.92 8.43 -4.75
N LEU A 27 2.19 7.71 -5.85
CA LEU A 27 2.00 8.22 -7.19
C LEU A 27 0.55 8.67 -7.45
N GLN A 28 -0.43 7.97 -6.89
CA GLN A 28 -1.84 8.32 -7.03
C GLN A 28 -2.18 9.67 -6.39
N GLN A 29 -1.55 10.02 -5.26
CA GLN A 29 -1.72 11.33 -4.63
C GLN A 29 -1.14 12.48 -5.48
N MET A 30 -0.19 12.16 -6.35
CA MET A 30 0.47 13.12 -7.23
C MET A 30 -0.26 13.33 -8.56
N ILE A 31 -1.30 12.54 -8.85
CA ILE A 31 -2.10 12.70 -10.06
C ILE A 31 -2.86 14.03 -9.98
N ASN A 32 -2.62 14.90 -10.97
CA ASN A 32 -3.36 16.14 -11.13
C ASN A 32 -3.77 16.32 -12.61
N PRO A 33 -4.79 17.15 -12.89
CA PRO A 33 -5.23 17.37 -14.27
C PRO A 33 -4.20 18.10 -15.14
N SER A 34 -3.19 18.74 -14.54
CA SER A 34 -2.21 19.59 -15.20
C SER A 34 -0.93 18.86 -15.62
N ARG A 35 -0.78 17.57 -15.29
CA ARG A 35 0.40 16.78 -15.61
C ARG A 35 0.01 15.38 -16.04
N THR A 36 0.71 14.87 -17.04
CA THR A 36 0.55 13.48 -17.46
C THR A 36 1.33 12.56 -16.53
N VAL A 37 0.69 11.49 -16.06
CA VAL A 37 1.38 10.39 -15.37
C VAL A 37 1.45 9.20 -16.32
N LEU A 38 2.67 8.76 -16.62
CA LEU A 38 2.96 7.58 -17.44
C LEU A 38 3.57 6.48 -16.55
N VAL A 39 2.90 5.33 -16.44
CA VAL A 39 3.39 4.17 -15.69
C VAL A 39 3.87 3.08 -16.62
N LEU A 40 5.14 2.69 -16.49
CA LEU A 40 5.71 1.51 -17.12
C LEU A 40 5.89 0.45 -16.03
N SER A 41 5.12 -0.65 -16.11
CA SER A 41 5.11 -1.68 -15.06
C SER A 41 5.19 -3.08 -15.64
N ARG A 42 5.72 -4.03 -14.87
CA ARG A 42 5.64 -5.47 -15.18
C ARG A 42 4.29 -6.08 -14.86
N LEU A 43 3.44 -5.36 -14.13
CA LEU A 43 2.11 -5.82 -13.80
C LEU A 43 1.21 -5.70 -15.02
N ALA A 44 0.57 -6.82 -15.38
CA ALA A 44 -0.47 -6.84 -16.39
C ALA A 44 -1.60 -5.86 -16.01
N PRO A 45 -2.36 -5.31 -16.98
CA PRO A 45 -3.37 -4.28 -16.73
C PRO A 45 -4.35 -4.64 -15.59
N THR A 46 -4.80 -5.90 -15.54
CA THR A 46 -5.71 -6.43 -14.52
C THR A 46 -5.12 -6.48 -13.10
N ARG A 47 -3.80 -6.52 -12.99
CA ARG A 47 -3.07 -6.47 -11.71
C ARG A 47 -2.69 -5.05 -11.33
N LEU A 48 -2.28 -4.25 -12.32
CA LEU A 48 -1.92 -2.84 -12.09
C LEU A 48 -3.13 -2.02 -11.63
N SER A 49 -4.33 -2.31 -12.14
CA SER A 49 -5.58 -1.67 -11.73
C SER A 49 -5.92 -1.83 -10.24
N ARG A 50 -5.30 -2.81 -9.55
CA ARG A 50 -5.47 -3.00 -8.10
C ARG A 50 -4.70 -1.99 -7.27
N TRP A 51 -3.68 -1.35 -7.85
CA TRP A 51 -2.77 -0.44 -7.16
C TRP A 51 -2.98 1.02 -7.53
N ILE A 52 -3.40 1.28 -8.78
CA ILE A 52 -3.59 2.65 -9.27
C ILE A 52 -4.75 2.71 -10.26
N ASN A 53 -5.51 3.82 -10.25
CA ASN A 53 -6.61 4.03 -11.17
C ASN A 53 -6.11 4.24 -12.61
N LEU A 54 -6.34 3.25 -13.48
CA LEU A 54 -5.89 3.28 -14.87
C LEU A 54 -6.58 4.33 -15.73
N LYS A 55 -7.75 4.87 -15.32
CA LYS A 55 -8.46 5.90 -16.08
C LYS A 55 -7.80 7.27 -15.97
N SER A 56 -7.05 7.50 -14.90
CA SER A 56 -6.42 8.78 -14.59
C SER A 56 -4.95 8.86 -15.01
N ILE A 57 -4.40 7.80 -15.61
CA ILE A 57 -3.00 7.70 -16.01
C ILE A 57 -2.86 7.10 -17.40
N ARG A 58 -1.72 7.34 -18.06
CA ARG A 58 -1.26 6.50 -19.17
C ARG A 58 -0.42 5.36 -18.59
N PHE A 59 -0.55 4.16 -19.14
CA PHE A 59 0.26 3.02 -18.67
C PHE A 59 0.61 2.06 -19.80
N HIS A 60 1.73 1.37 -19.66
CA HIS A 60 2.14 0.25 -20.51
C HIS A 60 2.66 -0.91 -19.68
N TRP A 61 2.35 -2.13 -20.14
CA TRP A 61 2.79 -3.36 -19.53
C TRP A 61 4.09 -3.83 -20.19
N ILE A 62 5.19 -3.83 -19.44
CA ILE A 62 6.49 -4.32 -19.92
C ILE A 62 6.43 -5.85 -20.05
N THR A 63 6.32 -6.34 -21.27
CA THR A 63 6.21 -7.76 -21.59
C THR A 63 6.52 -8.06 -23.06
N SER A 64 6.99 -9.27 -23.36
CA SER A 64 7.12 -9.79 -24.72
C SER A 64 5.83 -10.43 -25.26
N ARG A 65 4.76 -10.47 -24.46
CA ARG A 65 3.47 -11.02 -24.88
C ARG A 65 2.74 -10.03 -25.79
N GLU A 66 1.99 -10.56 -26.75
CA GLU A 66 1.12 -9.74 -27.58
C GLU A 66 -0.09 -9.27 -26.75
N ASP A 67 -0.16 -7.96 -26.51
CA ASP A 67 -1.28 -7.29 -25.86
C ASP A 67 -1.39 -5.86 -26.40
N LYS A 68 -2.58 -5.26 -26.30
CA LYS A 68 -2.81 -3.86 -26.71
C LYS A 68 -1.95 -2.86 -25.92
N TYR A 69 -1.65 -3.16 -24.66
CA TYR A 69 -0.88 -2.30 -23.77
C TYR A 69 0.58 -2.78 -23.60
N ALA A 70 1.01 -3.78 -24.37
CA ALA A 70 2.34 -4.33 -24.26
C ALA A 70 3.41 -3.33 -24.73
N LEU A 71 4.45 -3.18 -23.93
CA LEU A 71 5.71 -2.56 -24.29
C LEU A 71 6.81 -3.61 -24.18
N ASP A 72 7.54 -3.80 -25.26
CA ASP A 72 8.62 -4.79 -25.29
C ASP A 72 9.72 -4.43 -24.27
N PRO A 73 10.24 -5.41 -23.51
CA PRO A 73 11.24 -5.16 -22.47
C PRO A 73 12.63 -4.78 -22.98
N ALA A 74 12.89 -4.81 -24.29
CA ALA A 74 14.14 -4.34 -24.86
C ALA A 74 14.38 -2.85 -24.53
N LEU A 75 15.54 -2.54 -23.95
CA LEU A 75 15.88 -1.18 -23.51
C LEU A 75 15.80 -0.16 -24.65
N GLU A 76 16.18 -0.56 -25.87
CA GLU A 76 16.11 0.29 -27.06
C GLU A 76 14.67 0.68 -27.42
N LYS A 77 13.73 -0.26 -27.27
CA LYS A 77 12.32 -0.03 -27.54
C LYS A 77 11.68 0.85 -26.47
N ILE A 78 12.01 0.62 -25.19
CA ILE A 78 11.56 1.48 -24.09
C ILE A 78 12.12 2.90 -24.28
N ASN A 79 13.40 3.03 -24.64
CA ASN A 79 14.04 4.33 -24.85
C ASN A 79 13.36 5.11 -26.00
N HIS A 80 13.18 4.47 -27.16
CA HIS A 80 12.46 5.07 -28.28
C HIS A 80 11.04 5.53 -27.90
N PHE A 81 10.32 4.69 -27.15
CA PHE A 81 8.98 5.02 -26.66
C PHE A 81 9.00 6.24 -25.71
N LEU A 82 9.93 6.29 -24.76
CA LEU A 82 10.08 7.40 -23.82
C LEU A 82 10.44 8.70 -24.55
N ASN A 83 11.37 8.68 -25.51
CA ASN A 83 11.77 9.90 -26.23
C ASN A 83 10.62 10.48 -27.07
N SER A 84 9.79 9.62 -27.66
CA SER A 84 8.57 10.05 -28.36
C SER A 84 7.55 10.70 -27.40
N THR A 85 7.50 10.23 -26.15
CA THR A 85 6.60 10.74 -25.11
C THR A 85 7.08 12.07 -24.54
N ILE A 86 8.38 12.17 -24.25
CA ILE A 86 9.02 13.33 -23.63
C ILE A 86 8.87 14.58 -24.50
N SER A 87 8.88 14.41 -25.83
CA SER A 87 8.85 15.48 -26.82
C SER A 87 7.58 16.35 -26.83
N SER A 88 6.46 15.92 -26.23
CA SER A 88 5.14 16.55 -26.49
C SER A 88 4.34 16.99 -25.26
N GLU A 89 4.84 16.80 -24.04
CA GLU A 89 4.04 17.00 -22.82
C GLU A 89 4.91 17.41 -21.61
N SER A 90 4.28 17.54 -20.44
CA SER A 90 4.95 17.61 -19.13
C SER A 90 4.35 16.54 -18.22
N GLY A 91 5.17 15.95 -17.34
CA GLY A 91 4.68 14.80 -16.60
C GLY A 91 5.69 14.04 -15.77
N ILE A 92 5.22 12.91 -15.25
CA ILE A 92 6.00 11.97 -14.46
C ILE A 92 6.00 10.63 -15.19
N ILE A 93 7.18 10.09 -15.44
CA ILE A 93 7.39 8.72 -15.90
C ILE A 93 7.73 7.88 -14.67
N TRP A 94 6.95 6.84 -14.42
CA TRP A 94 7.15 5.90 -13.32
C TRP A 94 7.54 4.54 -13.88
N LEU A 95 8.78 4.11 -13.64
CA LEU A 95 9.33 2.86 -14.17
C LEU A 95 9.43 1.79 -13.07
N ASP A 96 8.35 1.03 -12.88
CA ASP A 96 8.28 -0.12 -11.97
C ASP A 96 8.71 -1.41 -12.69
N ALA A 97 9.99 -1.46 -13.07
CA ALA A 97 10.61 -2.61 -13.70
C ALA A 97 12.14 -2.64 -13.57
N VAL A 98 12.72 -1.85 -12.68
CA VAL A 98 14.17 -1.63 -12.60
C VAL A 98 14.92 -2.94 -12.37
N GLU A 99 14.48 -3.73 -11.39
CA GLU A 99 15.08 -5.03 -11.04
C GLU A 99 15.01 -6.01 -12.21
N TYR A 100 13.86 -6.06 -12.87
CA TYR A 100 13.67 -6.97 -13.99
C TYR A 100 14.48 -6.58 -15.23
N LEU A 101 14.60 -5.29 -15.52
CA LEU A 101 15.41 -4.82 -16.63
C LEU A 101 16.90 -5.04 -16.35
N ALA A 102 17.33 -4.90 -15.09
CA ALA A 102 18.68 -5.27 -14.66
C ALA A 102 18.93 -6.78 -14.82
N ASP A 103 18.00 -7.62 -14.35
CA ASP A 103 18.08 -9.08 -14.48
C ASP A 103 18.13 -9.52 -15.95
N LEU A 104 17.39 -8.84 -16.83
CA LEU A 104 17.26 -9.21 -18.23
C LEU A 104 18.45 -8.76 -19.10
N HIS A 105 18.94 -7.54 -18.91
CA HIS A 105 19.93 -6.90 -19.79
C HIS A 105 21.30 -6.66 -19.14
N GLY A 106 21.41 -6.96 -17.85
CA GLY A 106 22.57 -6.64 -17.02
C GLY A 106 22.51 -5.21 -16.46
N PHE A 107 23.11 -5.04 -15.29
CA PHE A 107 23.09 -3.78 -14.55
C PHE A 107 23.78 -2.62 -15.29
N ASP A 108 24.93 -2.86 -15.94
CA ASP A 108 25.64 -1.80 -16.67
C ASP A 108 24.80 -1.26 -17.85
N SER A 109 24.10 -2.14 -18.57
CA SER A 109 23.18 -1.75 -19.64
C SER A 109 22.02 -0.91 -19.11
N LEU A 110 21.45 -1.27 -17.95
CA LEU A 110 20.40 -0.51 -17.29
C LEU A 110 20.89 0.90 -16.90
N ILE A 111 22.09 1.03 -16.33
CA ILE A 111 22.62 2.35 -15.95
C ILE A 111 22.86 3.22 -17.18
N HIS A 112 23.40 2.68 -18.28
CA HIS A 112 23.54 3.42 -19.53
C HIS A 112 22.19 3.85 -20.10
N PHE A 113 21.16 3.00 -19.98
CA PHE A 113 19.80 3.37 -20.33
C PHE A 113 19.27 4.52 -19.46
N VAL A 114 19.43 4.44 -18.13
CA VAL A 114 19.01 5.51 -17.21
C VAL A 114 19.73 6.83 -17.51
N GLN A 115 21.04 6.79 -17.80
CA GLN A 115 21.82 7.95 -18.21
C GLN A 115 21.30 8.55 -19.52
N SER A 116 21.04 7.72 -20.54
CA SER A 116 20.46 8.17 -21.80
C SER A 116 19.11 8.87 -21.60
N ILE A 117 18.24 8.36 -20.73
CA ILE A 117 16.97 9.03 -20.44
C ILE A 117 17.20 10.30 -19.63
N ALA A 118 18.16 10.32 -18.69
CA ALA A 118 18.51 11.51 -17.93
C ALA A 118 18.93 12.67 -18.85
N ASP A 119 19.72 12.38 -19.89
CA ASP A 119 20.14 13.35 -20.89
C ASP A 119 18.95 13.89 -21.71
N GLU A 120 18.01 13.01 -22.08
CA GLU A 120 16.79 13.40 -22.83
C GLU A 120 15.77 14.17 -21.98
N LEU A 121 15.83 14.03 -20.64
CA LEU A 121 14.99 14.79 -19.74
C LEU A 121 15.47 16.23 -19.56
N VAL A 122 16.74 16.53 -19.87
CA VAL A 122 17.31 17.88 -19.75
C VAL A 122 16.46 18.88 -20.56
N ASP A 123 16.17 20.04 -19.96
CA ASP A 123 15.33 21.09 -20.53
C ASP A 123 13.86 20.69 -20.82
N THR A 124 13.40 19.56 -20.29
CA THR A 124 12.00 19.12 -20.38
C THR A 124 11.28 19.23 -19.04
N ASN A 125 9.96 19.32 -19.04
CA ASN A 125 9.17 19.30 -17.80
C ASN A 125 8.79 17.87 -17.35
N TRP A 126 9.54 16.87 -17.82
CA TRP A 126 9.37 15.49 -17.42
C TRP A 126 10.27 15.14 -16.24
N THR A 127 9.84 14.13 -15.48
CA THR A 127 10.62 13.56 -14.39
C THR A 127 10.50 12.06 -14.44
N LEU A 128 11.63 11.36 -14.41
CA LEU A 128 11.66 9.90 -14.33
C LEU A 128 11.82 9.48 -12.87
N VAL A 129 10.96 8.58 -12.43
CA VAL A 129 10.99 7.99 -11.09
C VAL A 129 11.19 6.49 -11.21
N LEU A 130 12.22 6.01 -10.52
CA LEU A 130 12.67 4.63 -10.50
C LEU A 130 12.40 4.05 -9.10
N PRO A 131 11.21 3.50 -8.81
CA PRO A 131 11.03 2.66 -7.63
C PRO A 131 11.88 1.39 -7.78
N TYR A 132 12.62 1.02 -6.72
CA TYR A 132 13.36 -0.22 -6.69
C TYR A 132 13.60 -0.73 -5.26
N SER A 133 13.76 -2.03 -5.11
CA SER A 133 14.21 -2.64 -3.86
C SER A 133 15.73 -2.64 -3.78
N PRO A 134 16.36 -2.01 -2.76
CA PRO A 134 17.81 -2.03 -2.62
C PRO A 134 18.36 -3.43 -2.32
N LEU A 135 17.50 -4.36 -1.88
CA LEU A 135 17.87 -5.75 -1.62
C LEU A 135 18.04 -6.58 -2.90
N ALA A 136 17.54 -6.08 -4.04
CA ALA A 136 17.66 -6.74 -5.33
C ALA A 136 19.00 -6.48 -6.05
N PHE A 137 19.87 -5.64 -5.47
CA PHE A 137 21.11 -5.19 -6.10
C PHE A 137 22.31 -5.33 -5.14
N GLU A 138 23.52 -5.39 -5.69
CA GLU A 138 24.73 -5.29 -4.89
C GLU A 138 24.93 -3.87 -4.33
N SER A 139 25.68 -3.74 -3.24
CA SER A 139 25.93 -2.44 -2.60
C SER A 139 26.61 -1.41 -3.52
N THR A 140 27.47 -1.88 -4.42
CA THR A 140 28.13 -1.07 -5.46
C THR A 140 27.15 -0.60 -6.54
N GLU A 141 26.22 -1.47 -6.94
CA GLU A 141 25.15 -1.19 -7.89
C GLU A 141 24.14 -0.18 -7.32
N VAL A 142 23.72 -0.35 -6.07
CA VAL A 142 22.87 0.63 -5.37
C VAL A 142 23.55 2.00 -5.30
N ALA A 143 24.86 2.05 -5.06
CA ALA A 143 25.62 3.31 -5.05
C ALA A 143 25.66 3.96 -6.45
N LYS A 144 25.82 3.17 -7.52
CA LYS A 144 25.72 3.65 -8.91
C LYS A 144 24.32 4.18 -9.23
N ILE A 145 23.26 3.46 -8.86
CA ILE A 145 21.87 3.95 -9.02
C ILE A 145 21.69 5.28 -8.29
N ARG A 146 22.09 5.39 -7.02
CA ARG A 146 21.94 6.64 -6.24
C ARG A 146 22.69 7.82 -6.83
N ARG A 147 23.78 7.58 -7.56
CA ARG A 147 24.55 8.62 -8.24
C ARG A 147 23.78 9.20 -9.43
N GLU A 148 23.16 8.33 -10.23
CA GLU A 148 22.42 8.74 -11.44
C GLU A 148 20.99 9.18 -11.12
N ALA A 149 20.36 8.49 -10.17
CA ALA A 149 19.01 8.71 -9.69
C ALA A 149 19.06 8.95 -8.18
N PRO A 150 19.27 10.21 -7.74
CA PRO A 150 19.29 10.55 -6.32
C PRO A 150 18.06 10.01 -5.61
N ASN A 151 18.30 9.37 -4.46
CA ASN A 151 17.21 8.77 -3.69
C ASN A 151 16.30 9.85 -3.15
N PHE A 152 15.04 9.83 -3.57
CA PHE A 152 13.99 10.61 -2.96
C PHE A 152 13.35 9.79 -1.85
N ALA A 153 13.49 10.27 -0.62
CA ALA A 153 12.67 9.77 0.47
C ALA A 153 11.27 10.34 0.29
N ILE A 154 10.26 9.47 0.26
CA ILE A 154 8.87 9.92 0.39
C ILE A 154 8.75 10.50 1.80
N ILE A 155 8.92 11.81 1.91
CA ILE A 155 8.67 12.55 3.15
C ILE A 155 7.16 12.56 3.31
N GLU A 156 6.67 11.74 4.23
CA GLU A 156 5.36 11.96 4.83
C GLU A 156 5.47 13.29 5.55
N ASP A 157 5.07 14.39 4.91
CA ASP A 157 4.80 15.62 5.65
C ASP A 157 3.74 15.26 6.69
N THR A 158 4.26 15.05 7.89
CA THR A 158 3.64 15.37 9.15
C THR A 158 2.62 16.49 8.95
N ILE A 159 1.33 16.16 9.05
CA ILE A 159 0.40 17.05 9.73
C ILE A 159 0.76 16.93 11.22
N THR A 160 1.92 17.48 11.58
CA THR A 160 2.13 18.05 12.91
C THR A 160 1.48 19.40 12.84
N ASP A 161 0.48 19.61 13.70
CA ASP A 161 0.07 20.93 14.15
C ASP A 161 1.31 21.74 14.54
N GLU A 162 1.82 22.56 13.63
CA GLU A 162 2.57 23.76 13.98
C GLU A 162 1.74 24.97 13.56
N ILE A 163 0.68 25.21 14.35
CA ILE A 163 0.36 26.59 14.72
C ILE A 163 1.49 27.04 15.67
N ALA A 164 2.67 27.30 15.10
CA ALA A 164 3.70 28.08 15.77
C ALA A 164 3.33 29.55 15.58
N VAL A 165 2.47 30.03 16.47
CA VAL A 165 2.22 31.47 16.67
C VAL A 165 3.58 32.14 16.90
N PRO A 166 3.89 33.26 16.21
CA PRO A 166 5.15 33.96 16.43
C PRO A 166 5.18 34.50 17.86
N ILE A 167 6.16 34.05 18.65
CA ILE A 167 6.48 34.67 19.95
C ILE A 167 7.20 35.99 19.63
N SER A 168 6.42 37.05 19.41
CA SER A 168 6.90 38.43 19.52
C SER A 168 6.88 38.81 20.99
N SER A 169 8.05 38.79 21.61
CA SER A 169 8.25 39.35 22.94
C SER A 169 8.24 40.89 22.87
N THR A 170 7.11 41.50 23.25
CA THR A 170 7.04 42.86 23.81
C THR A 170 5.73 43.03 24.60
N GLU A 171 5.87 43.06 25.92
CA GLU A 171 5.19 43.90 26.93
C GLU A 171 3.67 44.25 26.82
N SER A 172 2.97 43.91 27.92
CA SER A 172 1.89 44.67 28.60
C SER A 172 0.40 44.34 28.34
N THR A 173 -0.26 43.99 29.47
CA THR A 173 -1.59 44.40 29.99
C THR A 173 -2.91 43.78 29.46
N GLU A 174 -3.60 43.13 30.43
CA GLU A 174 -5.06 43.15 30.75
C GLU A 174 -6.08 42.32 29.92
N ASP A 175 -6.47 41.16 30.48
CA ASP A 175 -7.84 40.67 30.85
C ASP A 175 -9.06 40.72 29.86
N PRO A 176 -10.16 39.95 30.09
CA PRO A 176 -10.60 38.87 29.19
C PRO A 176 -12.02 39.04 28.60
N THR A 177 -12.36 38.39 27.47
CA THR A 177 -13.77 38.10 27.12
C THR A 177 -14.00 36.98 26.08
N ILE A 178 -14.68 35.93 26.56
CA ILE A 178 -15.79 35.11 25.99
C ILE A 178 -16.25 35.41 24.53
N VAL A 179 -16.46 34.35 23.71
CA VAL A 179 -17.73 33.90 23.06
C VAL A 179 -17.47 32.97 21.86
N VAL A 180 -18.35 31.97 21.78
CA VAL A 180 -18.49 30.80 20.89
C VAL A 180 -19.19 31.16 19.55
N GLU A 181 -18.88 30.46 18.45
CA GLU A 181 -19.80 30.09 17.34
C GLU A 181 -19.09 29.03 16.47
N GLU A 182 -19.57 27.78 16.35
CA GLU A 182 -20.58 27.27 15.39
C GLU A 182 -20.15 27.44 13.91
N THR A 183 -20.30 26.50 12.96
CA THR A 183 -21.10 25.28 12.84
C THR A 183 -20.57 24.43 11.67
N LYS A 184 -20.87 23.12 11.71
CA LYS A 184 -20.72 22.14 10.63
C LYS A 184 -21.75 22.36 9.51
N GLY A 185 -21.39 21.96 8.29
CA GLY A 185 -22.32 21.74 7.18
C GLY A 185 -21.75 20.67 6.23
N GLU A 186 -22.45 19.55 6.17
CA GLU A 186 -22.17 18.33 5.42
C GLU A 186 -22.27 18.47 3.89
N GLY A 187 -21.69 17.51 3.19
CA GLY A 187 -21.90 17.28 1.76
C GLY A 187 -21.34 15.91 1.37
N ASP A 188 -22.14 14.87 1.62
CA ASP A 188 -21.91 13.48 1.17
C ASP A 188 -21.78 13.39 -0.35
N ILE A 189 -20.84 12.58 -0.84
CA ILE A 189 -21.00 11.83 -2.09
C ILE A 189 -20.40 10.43 -1.90
N GLU A 190 -21.30 9.47 -1.79
CA GLU A 190 -21.07 8.03 -1.94
C GLU A 190 -20.58 7.73 -3.37
N GLU A 191 -19.52 6.94 -3.55
CA GLU A 191 -19.35 6.16 -4.78
C GLU A 191 -18.47 4.91 -4.56
N GLN A 192 -19.19 3.81 -4.35
CA GLN A 192 -18.98 2.45 -4.87
C GLN A 192 -17.59 1.80 -4.71
N ILE A 193 -17.55 0.96 -3.69
CA ILE A 193 -16.46 0.06 -3.34
C ILE A 193 -16.79 -1.28 -3.97
N ASP A 194 -16.06 -1.67 -5.01
CA ASP A 194 -16.19 -3.00 -5.59
C ASP A 194 -15.53 -4.05 -4.67
N ASP A 195 -16.34 -5.03 -4.30
CA ASP A 195 -16.12 -6.14 -3.38
C ASP A 195 -15.26 -7.22 -4.07
N SER A 196 -14.09 -7.56 -3.53
CA SER A 196 -13.49 -8.92 -3.58
C SER A 196 -12.11 -8.98 -2.91
N ILE A 197 -12.08 -8.82 -1.58
CA ILE A 197 -10.98 -9.31 -0.75
C ILE A 197 -11.35 -10.71 -0.28
N ALA A 198 -11.29 -11.68 -1.18
CA ALA A 198 -11.34 -13.09 -0.84
C ALA A 198 -10.26 -13.81 -1.65
N ILE A 199 -9.19 -14.21 -0.98
CA ILE A 199 -8.23 -15.17 -1.51
C ILE A 199 -8.73 -16.52 -0.99
N GLU A 200 -9.48 -17.26 -1.82
CA GLU A 200 -9.67 -18.70 -1.61
C GLU A 200 -8.45 -19.42 -2.16
N VAL A 201 -7.59 -19.91 -1.27
CA VAL A 201 -6.55 -20.89 -1.62
C VAL A 201 -7.09 -22.27 -1.24
N GLU A 202 -7.83 -22.92 -2.14
CA GLU A 202 -8.52 -24.21 -1.86
C GLU A 202 -9.55 -24.11 -0.70
N PRO A 203 -10.54 -25.02 -0.56
CA PRO A 203 -11.74 -24.70 0.21
C PRO A 203 -11.40 -24.57 1.71
N GLY A 204 -11.38 -23.32 2.21
CA GLY A 204 -11.27 -23.00 3.64
C GLY A 204 -10.07 -22.16 4.09
N PHE A 205 -9.08 -21.84 3.24
CA PHE A 205 -7.91 -21.06 3.67
C PHE A 205 -7.98 -19.58 3.27
N VAL A 206 -8.43 -18.72 4.19
CA VAL A 206 -8.30 -17.26 4.09
C VAL A 206 -7.12 -16.82 4.95
N VAL A 207 -5.94 -16.62 4.33
CA VAL A 207 -4.80 -16.00 5.00
C VAL A 207 -5.07 -14.50 5.11
N LEU A 208 -5.25 -14.01 6.34
CA LEU A 208 -5.46 -12.60 6.63
C LEU A 208 -4.12 -11.85 6.53
N SER A 209 -3.92 -11.08 5.46
CA SER A 209 -2.78 -10.16 5.34
C SER A 209 -2.89 -9.04 6.38
N ARG A 210 -1.81 -8.76 7.12
CA ARG A 210 -1.75 -7.67 8.10
C ARG A 210 -1.90 -6.31 7.42
N ILE A 211 -2.69 -5.43 8.02
CA ILE A 211 -2.88 -4.05 7.56
C ILE A 211 -1.88 -3.16 8.32
N PRO A 212 -0.93 -2.49 7.65
CA PRO A 212 -0.03 -1.53 8.31
C PRO A 212 -0.80 -0.37 8.97
N GLU A 213 -0.30 0.16 10.09
CA GLU A 213 -0.85 1.34 10.80
C GLU A 213 -1.11 2.53 9.87
N LYS A 214 -0.19 2.71 8.93
CA LYS A 214 -0.21 3.76 7.93
C LYS A 214 -1.31 3.63 6.87
N SER A 215 -1.95 2.46 6.79
CA SER A 215 -3.03 2.14 5.85
C SER A 215 -4.39 1.91 6.51
N LEU A 216 -4.47 1.93 7.86
CA LEU A 216 -5.71 1.75 8.57
C LEU A 216 -6.59 3.01 8.52
N SER A 217 -7.37 3.17 7.45
CA SER A 217 -8.45 4.15 7.38
C SER A 217 -9.74 3.61 7.99
N ARG A 218 -10.68 4.50 8.37
CA ARG A 218 -12.02 4.12 8.85
C ARG A 218 -12.74 3.20 7.86
N ALA A 219 -12.68 3.54 6.57
CA ALA A 219 -13.29 2.75 5.51
C ALA A 219 -12.66 1.36 5.35
N ILE A 220 -11.33 1.26 5.50
CA ILE A 220 -10.62 -0.02 5.43
C ILE A 220 -10.95 -0.90 6.66
N LEU A 221 -10.97 -0.30 7.85
CA LEU A 221 -11.36 -0.99 9.09
C LEU A 221 -12.80 -1.51 9.00
N GLN A 222 -13.73 -0.70 8.47
CA GLN A 222 -15.14 -1.10 8.28
C GLN A 222 -15.28 -2.29 7.32
N ARG A 223 -14.63 -2.24 6.15
CA ARG A 223 -14.64 -3.38 5.21
C ARG A 223 -14.05 -4.65 5.81
N ARG A 224 -12.99 -4.49 6.63
CA ARG A 224 -12.35 -5.62 7.31
C ARG A 224 -13.26 -6.23 8.38
N LEU A 225 -14.01 -5.41 9.11
CA LEU A 225 -15.06 -5.87 10.03
C LEU A 225 -16.14 -6.67 9.30
N GLU A 226 -16.63 -6.14 8.18
CA GLU A 226 -17.65 -6.82 7.38
C GLU A 226 -17.14 -8.18 6.87
N GLN A 227 -15.87 -8.25 6.45
CA GLN A 227 -15.24 -9.51 6.07
C GLN A 227 -15.24 -10.52 7.22
N TRP A 228 -14.80 -10.14 8.42
CA TRP A 228 -14.79 -11.04 9.57
C TRP A 228 -16.19 -11.44 10.03
N LYS A 229 -17.16 -10.53 9.91
CA LYS A 229 -18.58 -10.82 10.15
C LYS A 229 -19.13 -11.85 9.15
N ARG A 230 -18.75 -11.76 7.86
CA ARG A 230 -19.08 -12.78 6.84
C ARG A 230 -18.43 -14.13 7.15
N MET A 231 -17.25 -14.14 7.76
CA MET A 231 -16.59 -15.37 8.25
C MET A 231 -17.24 -15.96 9.51
N GLY A 232 -18.20 -15.27 10.13
CA GLY A 232 -18.92 -15.74 11.32
C GLY A 232 -18.33 -15.27 12.65
N PHE A 233 -17.27 -14.44 12.64
CA PHE A 233 -16.68 -13.90 13.85
C PHE A 233 -17.54 -12.78 14.46
N ASP A 234 -17.61 -12.76 15.79
CA ASP A 234 -18.21 -11.65 16.53
C ASP A 234 -17.27 -10.44 16.56
N VAL A 235 -17.63 -9.40 15.82
CA VAL A 235 -16.86 -8.16 15.68
C VAL A 235 -17.36 -7.02 16.57
N SER A 236 -18.33 -7.27 17.45
CA SER A 236 -19.00 -6.25 18.28
C SER A 236 -18.03 -5.46 19.18
N GLU A 237 -16.93 -6.08 19.61
CA GLU A 237 -15.86 -5.43 20.41
C GLU A 237 -15.10 -4.35 19.61
N LEU A 238 -14.99 -4.50 18.29
CA LEU A 238 -14.21 -3.62 17.41
C LEU A 238 -15.06 -2.56 16.69
N GLU A 239 -16.38 -2.75 16.57
CA GLU A 239 -17.32 -1.76 16.02
C GLU A 239 -17.17 -0.34 16.62
N PRO A 240 -17.08 -0.13 17.95
CA PRO A 240 -16.93 1.22 18.52
C PRO A 240 -15.57 1.88 18.20
N VAL A 241 -14.57 1.10 17.77
CA VAL A 241 -13.22 1.59 17.45
C VAL A 241 -13.19 2.39 16.14
N ILE A 242 -14.17 2.18 15.25
CA ILE A 242 -14.31 2.96 14.01
C ILE A 242 -14.50 4.46 14.33
N LEU A 243 -15.21 4.77 15.42
CA LEU A 243 -15.55 6.14 15.82
C LEU A 243 -14.45 6.87 16.56
N VAL A 244 -13.41 6.18 17.05
CA VAL A 244 -12.25 6.81 17.70
C VAL A 244 -11.56 7.74 16.70
N ASP A 245 -11.17 8.95 17.08
CA ASP A 245 -10.45 9.90 16.21
C ASP A 245 -8.94 9.63 16.20
N ASP A 246 -8.38 9.27 17.37
CA ASP A 246 -6.97 8.91 17.52
C ASP A 246 -6.61 7.65 16.72
N ARG A 247 -5.72 7.85 15.74
CA ARG A 247 -5.26 6.80 14.82
C ARG A 247 -4.43 5.72 15.50
N VAL A 248 -3.57 6.09 16.43
CA VAL A 248 -2.66 5.14 17.12
C VAL A 248 -3.48 4.23 18.01
N ILE A 249 -4.45 4.81 18.74
CA ILE A 249 -5.39 4.03 19.58
C ILE A 249 -6.25 3.11 18.71
N ARG A 250 -6.74 3.61 17.56
CA ARG A 250 -7.51 2.81 16.59
C ARG A 250 -6.70 1.64 16.06
N TYR A 251 -5.45 1.87 15.66
CA TYR A 251 -4.57 0.83 15.13
C TYR A 251 -4.20 -0.20 16.20
N HIS A 252 -3.84 0.24 17.40
CA HIS A 252 -3.51 -0.69 18.48
C HIS A 252 -4.69 -1.61 18.83
N ARG A 253 -5.92 -1.06 18.87
CA ARG A 253 -7.14 -1.86 19.09
C ARG A 253 -7.46 -2.79 17.92
N TYR A 254 -7.28 -2.33 16.68
CA TYR A 254 -7.40 -3.16 15.48
C TYR A 254 -6.39 -4.32 15.50
N PHE A 255 -5.10 -4.03 15.75
CA PHE A 255 -4.02 -5.01 15.74
C PHE A 255 -4.23 -6.09 16.81
N ALA A 256 -4.61 -5.69 18.02
CA ALA A 256 -4.94 -6.63 19.10
C ALA A 256 -6.11 -7.55 18.72
N PHE A 257 -7.12 -7.02 18.02
CA PHE A 257 -8.26 -7.80 17.56
C PHE A 257 -7.92 -8.70 16.36
N GLU A 258 -7.15 -8.19 15.39
CA GLU A 258 -6.65 -8.97 14.24
C GLU A 258 -5.86 -10.20 14.70
N GLU A 259 -5.04 -10.06 15.73
CA GLU A 259 -4.28 -11.19 16.28
C GLU A 259 -5.21 -12.24 16.90
N LYS A 260 -6.33 -11.85 17.54
CA LYS A 260 -7.37 -12.79 18.01
C LYS A 260 -7.99 -13.55 16.83
N VAL A 261 -8.36 -12.86 15.75
CA VAL A 261 -8.95 -13.48 14.55
C VAL A 261 -7.95 -14.44 13.91
N ARG A 262 -6.67 -14.06 13.81
CA ARG A 262 -5.61 -14.92 13.27
C ARG A 262 -5.48 -16.23 14.08
N ARG A 263 -5.44 -16.12 15.40
CA ARG A 263 -5.40 -17.30 16.30
C ARG A 263 -6.64 -18.17 16.14
N ALA A 264 -7.82 -17.57 16.04
CA ALA A 264 -9.06 -18.28 15.82
C ALA A 264 -9.09 -19.02 14.47
N THR A 265 -8.56 -18.41 13.39
CA THR A 265 -8.43 -19.08 12.08
C THR A 265 -7.46 -20.27 12.10
N GLU A 266 -6.36 -20.18 12.85
CA GLU A 266 -5.45 -21.32 13.03
C GLU A 266 -6.09 -22.43 13.89
N CYS A 267 -6.89 -22.07 14.88
CA CYS A 267 -7.69 -23.03 15.65
C CYS A 267 -8.74 -23.73 14.77
N ASP A 268 -9.41 -23.01 13.86
CA ASP A 268 -10.40 -23.61 12.93
C ASP A 268 -9.77 -24.75 12.12
N ARG A 269 -8.54 -24.55 11.63
CA ARG A 269 -7.79 -25.58 10.89
C ARG A 269 -7.60 -26.85 11.72
N ARG A 270 -7.22 -26.71 13.00
CA ARG A 270 -7.00 -27.83 13.92
C ARG A 270 -8.31 -28.48 14.37
N ILE A 271 -9.38 -27.71 14.48
CA ILE A 271 -10.73 -28.22 14.78
C ILE A 271 -11.24 -29.10 13.64
N ARG A 272 -10.97 -28.73 12.37
CA ARG A 272 -11.31 -29.59 11.22
C ARG A 272 -10.53 -30.91 11.23
N GLU A 273 -9.27 -30.90 11.67
CA GLU A 273 -8.49 -32.12 11.88
C GLU A 273 -9.12 -33.02 12.97
N LEU A 274 -9.55 -32.43 14.09
CA LEU A 274 -10.28 -33.15 15.14
C LEU A 274 -11.62 -33.74 14.65
N GLU A 275 -12.33 -33.02 13.78
CA GLU A 275 -13.58 -33.49 13.18
C GLU A 275 -13.35 -34.72 12.30
N GLN A 276 -12.26 -34.73 11.51
CA GLN A 276 -11.85 -35.89 10.70
C GLN A 276 -11.47 -37.10 11.56
N LEU A 277 -10.95 -36.88 12.77
CA LEU A 277 -10.61 -37.91 13.75
C LEU A 277 -11.82 -38.42 14.55
N GLY A 278 -13.02 -37.89 14.30
CA GLY A 278 -14.28 -38.36 14.89
C GLY A 278 -14.74 -37.59 16.14
N PHE A 279 -14.05 -36.53 16.56
CA PHE A 279 -14.41 -35.70 17.72
C PHE A 279 -15.45 -34.62 17.37
N THR A 280 -16.51 -34.98 16.67
CA THR A 280 -17.49 -34.04 16.09
C THR A 280 -18.16 -33.13 17.12
N THR A 281 -18.57 -33.67 18.27
CA THR A 281 -19.26 -32.88 19.32
C THR A 281 -18.33 -31.85 19.97
N SER A 282 -17.08 -32.22 20.22
CA SER A 282 -16.07 -31.30 20.76
C SER A 282 -15.67 -30.25 19.71
N ALA A 283 -15.52 -30.67 18.45
CA ALA A 283 -15.24 -29.77 17.34
C ALA A 283 -16.33 -28.70 17.17
N THR A 284 -17.62 -29.05 17.26
CA THR A 284 -18.71 -28.06 17.17
C THR A 284 -18.68 -27.05 18.32
N LYS A 285 -18.40 -27.49 19.56
CA LYS A 285 -18.30 -26.60 20.72
C LYS A 285 -17.10 -25.64 20.61
N LEU A 286 -15.96 -26.15 20.16
CA LEU A 286 -14.75 -25.35 19.96
C LEU A 286 -14.95 -24.37 18.80
N HIS A 287 -15.60 -24.80 17.71
CA HIS A 287 -15.95 -23.94 16.57
C HIS A 287 -16.83 -22.76 17.02
N PHE A 288 -17.86 -23.00 17.83
CA PHE A 288 -18.69 -21.92 18.38
C PHE A 288 -17.87 -20.94 19.24
N ARG A 289 -16.94 -21.45 20.06
CA ARG A 289 -16.07 -20.60 20.90
C ARG A 289 -15.10 -19.73 20.09
N ILE A 290 -14.48 -20.26 19.04
CA ILE A 290 -13.58 -19.46 18.19
C ILE A 290 -14.32 -18.36 17.43
N MET A 291 -15.59 -18.58 17.08
CA MET A 291 -16.42 -17.55 16.43
C MET A 291 -16.70 -16.37 17.36
N GLN A 292 -16.83 -16.62 18.68
CA GLN A 292 -17.00 -15.55 19.67
C GLN A 292 -15.67 -14.85 20.04
N LEU A 293 -14.52 -15.35 19.57
CA LEU A 293 -13.17 -14.82 19.88
C LEU A 293 -12.86 -14.73 21.39
N THR A 294 -13.57 -15.51 22.22
CA THR A 294 -13.43 -15.52 23.68
C THR A 294 -12.67 -16.77 24.15
N GLY A 295 -11.76 -16.61 25.12
CA GLY A 295 -11.08 -17.74 25.77
C GLY A 295 -10.22 -18.56 24.80
N LEU A 296 -9.55 -17.91 23.84
CA LEU A 296 -8.75 -18.57 22.81
C LEU A 296 -7.60 -19.41 23.39
N ASP A 297 -7.01 -19.00 24.52
CA ASP A 297 -5.95 -19.77 25.20
C ASP A 297 -6.47 -21.13 25.70
N ASP A 298 -7.69 -21.16 26.26
CA ASP A 298 -8.33 -22.39 26.73
C ASP A 298 -8.69 -23.29 25.55
N VAL A 299 -9.20 -22.71 24.46
CA VAL A 299 -9.52 -23.43 23.22
C VAL A 299 -8.27 -24.07 22.61
N GLU A 300 -7.15 -23.35 22.54
CA GLU A 300 -5.88 -23.89 22.04
C GLU A 300 -5.38 -25.07 22.89
N SER A 301 -5.45 -24.95 24.22
CA SER A 301 -5.07 -26.04 25.14
C SER A 301 -5.99 -27.26 25.02
N GLU A 302 -7.29 -27.03 24.85
CA GLU A 302 -8.29 -28.10 24.70
C GLU A 302 -8.13 -28.83 23.36
N ILE A 303 -7.84 -28.11 22.27
CA ILE A 303 -7.48 -28.69 20.96
C ILE A 303 -6.22 -29.54 21.07
N GLU A 304 -5.17 -29.05 21.74
CA GLU A 304 -3.91 -29.78 21.88
C GLU A 304 -4.09 -31.08 22.68
N LYS A 305 -4.88 -31.05 23.76
CA LYS A 305 -5.20 -32.26 24.54
C LYS A 305 -5.96 -33.30 23.72
N LEU A 306 -6.98 -32.86 22.98
CA LEU A 306 -7.79 -33.78 22.15
C LEU A 306 -6.98 -34.35 20.98
N LEU A 307 -6.11 -33.56 20.36
CA LEU A 307 -5.20 -34.06 19.31
C LEU A 307 -4.15 -35.03 19.88
N ALA A 308 -3.71 -34.83 21.12
CA ALA A 308 -2.80 -35.75 21.81
C ALA A 308 -3.50 -37.05 22.23
N GLU A 309 -4.78 -37.01 22.59
CA GLU A 309 -5.59 -38.20 22.90
C GLU A 309 -5.94 -39.02 21.64
N ALA A 310 -5.97 -38.36 20.47
CA ALA A 310 -6.25 -38.97 19.17
C ALA A 310 -5.03 -39.61 18.48
N ARG A 311 -3.81 -39.38 19.00
CA ARG A 311 -2.54 -39.93 18.48
C ARG A 311 -2.10 -41.15 19.30
#